data_AF-A0A0S7CYP7-F1
#
_entry.id   AF-A0A0S7CYP7-F1
#
_cell.length_a   1.000
_cell.length_b   1.000
_cell.length_c   1.000
_cell.angle_alpha   90.00
_cell.angle_beta   90.00
_cell.angle_gamma   90.00
#
_symmetry.space_group_name_H-M   'P 1'
#
loop_
_entity.id
_entity.type
_entity.pdbx_description
1 polymer ?
#
loop_
_entity_poly.entity_id
_entity_poly.type
_entity_poly.pdbx_seq_one_letter_code
_entity_poly.pdbx_strand_id
1 'polypeptide(L)'
;MQGELLVDCRSSTYAAAWAPPAAQTVSVNVFSESNGKRTVVSHFAKHTRGELARHLLSRRGKAPGTPEQLLKAASEIWTAELTEGTARKPHTLSIILPN
;
A
#
# COMPACT_ATOMS: atom_id res chain seq x y z
N MET A 1 5.27 6.75 -22.97
CA MET A 1 4.37 6.98 -21.82
C MET A 1 4.83 6.03 -20.73
N GLN A 2 5.46 6.55 -19.68
CA GLN A 2 5.89 5.75 -18.53
C GLN A 2 4.63 5.27 -17.83
N GLY A 3 4.51 3.95 -17.61
CA GLY A 3 3.34 3.37 -16.96
C GLY A 3 3.12 4.01 -15.60
N GLU A 4 1.89 4.44 -15.33
CA GLU A 4 1.52 5.06 -14.06
C GLU A 4 1.58 4.03 -12.93
N LEU A 5 1.95 4.48 -11.72
CA LEU A 5 1.97 3.62 -10.55
C LEU A 5 0.54 3.22 -10.16
N LEU A 6 0.28 1.93 -10.12
CA LEU A 6 -1.01 1.37 -9.68
C LEU A 6 -0.96 1.04 -8.19
N VAL A 7 -1.78 1.72 -7.39
CA VAL A 7 -1.93 1.43 -5.96
C VAL A 7 -3.14 0.53 -5.76
N ASP A 8 -2.91 -0.74 -5.43
CA ASP A 8 -3.98 -1.71 -5.22
C ASP A 8 -4.43 -1.73 -3.75
N CYS A 9 -5.56 -1.06 -3.49
CA CYS A 9 -6.22 -1.01 -2.19
C CYS A 9 -7.34 -2.07 -2.03
N ARG A 10 -7.51 -3.00 -2.98
CA ARG A 10 -8.57 -4.02 -2.91
C ARG A 10 -8.35 -4.97 -1.74
N SER A 11 -9.43 -5.48 -1.13
CA SER A 11 -9.29 -6.59 -0.18
C SER A 11 -8.88 -7.86 -0.91
N SER A 12 -8.25 -8.79 -0.20
CA SER A 12 -7.75 -10.05 -0.75
C SER A 12 -8.80 -10.85 -1.54
N THR A 13 -10.06 -10.79 -1.11
CA THR A 13 -11.20 -11.42 -1.80
C THR A 13 -11.44 -10.85 -3.21
N TYR A 14 -11.18 -9.57 -3.43
CA TYR A 14 -11.35 -8.92 -4.74
C TYR A 14 -10.07 -8.90 -5.58
N ALA A 15 -8.91 -9.09 -4.94
CA ALA A 15 -7.64 -9.17 -5.65
C ALA A 15 -7.59 -10.38 -6.62
N ALA A 16 -8.22 -11.50 -6.25
CA ALA A 16 -8.28 -12.70 -7.08
C ALA A 16 -9.07 -12.52 -8.39
N ALA A 17 -9.94 -11.51 -8.47
CA ALA A 17 -10.77 -11.26 -9.65
C ALA A 17 -10.00 -10.67 -10.84
N TRP A 18 -8.82 -10.08 -10.60
CA TRP A 18 -8.01 -9.50 -11.67
C TRP A 18 -6.53 -9.39 -11.27
N ALA A 19 -5.65 -9.89 -12.14
CA ALA A 19 -4.20 -9.81 -12.01
C ALA A 19 -3.66 -8.56 -12.71
N PRO A 20 -3.22 -7.54 -11.97
CA PRO A 20 -2.68 -6.31 -12.54
C PRO A 20 -1.22 -6.50 -13.02
N PRO A 21 -0.68 -5.59 -13.85
CA PRO A 21 0.73 -5.61 -14.24
C PRO A 21 1.65 -5.51 -13.02
N ALA A 22 2.33 -6.61 -12.68
CA ALA A 22 3.11 -6.72 -11.44
C ALA A 22 4.18 -5.62 -11.30
N ALA A 23 4.87 -5.28 -12.38
CA ALA A 23 5.95 -4.28 -12.39
C ALA A 23 5.47 -2.84 -12.08
N GLN A 24 4.18 -2.56 -12.23
CA GLN A 24 3.60 -1.22 -12.02
C GLN A 24 2.71 -1.16 -10.77
N THR A 25 2.48 -2.30 -10.11
CA THR A 25 1.48 -2.42 -9.05
C THR A 25 2.12 -2.52 -7.68
N VAL A 26 1.57 -1.76 -6.73
CA VAL A 26 1.87 -1.87 -5.31
C VAL A 26 0.60 -2.23 -4.55
N SER A 27 0.57 -3.41 -3.95
CA SER A 27 -0.52 -3.87 -3.09
C SER A 27 -0.39 -3.28 -1.68
N VAL A 28 -1.49 -2.79 -1.11
CA VAL A 28 -1.48 -2.19 0.24
C VAL A 28 -2.00 -3.16 1.29
N ASN A 29 -1.13 -3.57 2.20
CA ASN A 29 -1.46 -4.38 3.37
C ASN A 29 -1.44 -3.52 4.63
N VAL A 30 -2.29 -3.86 5.59
CA VAL A 30 -2.36 -3.17 6.88
C VAL A 30 -2.27 -4.20 7.99
N PHE A 31 -1.32 -3.99 8.88
CA PHE A 31 -1.04 -4.82 10.04
C PHE A 31 -1.23 -3.97 11.31
N SER A 32 -1.64 -4.61 12.39
CA SER A 32 -1.50 -4.04 13.74
C SER A 32 -0.34 -4.74 14.43
N GLU A 33 0.47 -3.95 15.12
CA GLU A 33 1.56 -4.44 15.94
C GLU A 33 1.23 -4.26 17.42
N SER A 34 1.20 -5.39 18.16
CA SER A 34 1.01 -5.41 19.61
C SER A 34 2.03 -6.32 20.25
N ASN A 35 2.75 -5.83 21.26
CA ASN A 35 3.81 -6.56 21.96
C ASN A 35 4.85 -7.21 21.01
N GLY A 36 5.23 -6.49 19.95
CA GLY A 36 6.18 -6.97 18.93
C GLY A 36 5.62 -8.04 17.98
N LYS A 37 4.32 -8.36 18.06
CA LYS A 37 3.65 -9.31 17.16
C LYS A 37 2.76 -8.58 16.16
N ARG A 38 3.01 -8.81 14.87
CA ARG A 38 2.21 -8.28 13.77
C ARG A 38 1.03 -9.19 13.46
N THR A 39 -0.17 -8.61 13.38
CA THR A 39 -1.41 -9.31 13.04
C THR A 39 -2.13 -8.60 11.89
N VAL A 40 -2.73 -9.37 10.99
CA VAL A 40 -3.50 -8.81 9.87
C VAL A 40 -4.81 -8.25 10.42
N VAL A 41 -5.12 -7.01 10.09
CA VAL A 41 -6.34 -6.36 10.56
C VAL A 41 -7.29 -6.11 9.41
N SER A 42 -8.30 -6.96 9.26
CA SER A 42 -9.24 -6.84 8.14
C SER A 42 -10.17 -5.62 8.22
N HIS A 43 -10.58 -5.20 9.43
CA HIS A 43 -11.56 -4.11 9.58
C HIS A 43 -10.91 -2.72 9.48
N PHE A 44 -9.85 -2.47 10.24
CA PHE A 44 -9.10 -1.22 10.17
C PHE A 44 -8.34 -1.05 8.84
N ALA A 45 -7.98 -2.13 8.15
CA ALA A 45 -7.36 -2.03 6.82
C ALA A 45 -8.18 -1.19 5.84
N LYS A 46 -9.51 -1.31 5.86
CA LYS A 46 -10.38 -0.53 4.97
C LYS A 46 -10.29 0.97 5.26
N HIS A 47 -10.32 1.31 6.55
CA HIS A 47 -10.20 2.70 7.00
C HIS A 47 -8.84 3.28 6.60
N THR A 48 -7.75 2.60 6.96
CA THR A 48 -6.38 3.05 6.66
C THR A 48 -6.12 3.16 5.16
N ARG A 49 -6.64 2.25 4.33
CA ARG A 49 -6.51 2.37 2.87
C ARG A 49 -7.28 3.57 2.31
N GLY A 50 -8.45 3.88 2.88
CA GLY A 50 -9.20 5.09 2.54
C GLY A 50 -8.44 6.35 2.93
N GLU A 51 -7.83 6.36 4.12
CA GLU A 51 -6.98 7.46 4.55
C GLU A 51 -5.72 7.61 3.71
N LEU A 52 -5.07 6.51 3.32
CA LEU A 52 -3.94 6.53 2.39
C LEU A 52 -4.34 7.15 1.06
N ALA A 53 -5.46 6.74 0.49
CA ALA A 53 -5.97 7.32 -0.76
C ALA A 53 -6.25 8.82 -0.60
N ARG A 54 -6.90 9.23 0.50
CA ARG A 54 -7.11 10.65 0.83
C ARG A 54 -5.79 11.41 0.93
N HIS A 55 -4.80 10.87 1.63
CA HIS A 55 -3.48 11.49 1.77
C HIS A 55 -2.82 11.69 0.41
N LEU A 56 -2.76 10.63 -0.42
CA LEU A 56 -2.17 10.70 -1.75
C LEU A 56 -2.85 11.73 -2.65
N LEU A 57 -4.17 11.88 -2.57
CA LEU A 57 -4.94 12.84 -3.36
C LEU A 57 -4.86 14.29 -2.82
N SER A 58 -4.73 14.47 -1.51
CA SER A 58 -4.72 15.79 -0.87
C SER A 58 -3.31 16.36 -0.69
N ARG A 59 -2.27 15.54 -0.85
CA ARG A 59 -0.87 15.94 -0.73
C ARG A 59 -0.52 16.98 -1.80
N ARG A 60 0.11 18.07 -1.38
CA ARG A 60 0.65 19.08 -2.32
C ARG A 60 1.93 18.53 -2.95
N GLY A 61 1.96 18.44 -4.27
CA GLY A 61 3.12 18.00 -5.03
C GLY A 61 2.77 16.98 -6.11
N LYS A 62 3.80 16.43 -6.76
CA LYS A 62 3.61 15.38 -7.76
C LYS A 62 3.16 14.09 -7.08
N ALA A 63 2.18 13.41 -7.69
CA ALA A 63 1.77 12.08 -7.27
C ALA A 63 2.96 11.10 -7.34
N PRO A 64 3.05 10.11 -6.42
CA PRO A 64 4.12 9.13 -6.45
C PRO A 64 4.05 8.33 -7.75
N GLY A 65 5.17 8.30 -8.48
CA GLY A 65 5.33 7.53 -9.71
C GLY A 65 6.12 6.24 -9.54
N THR A 66 6.68 5.98 -8.35
CA THR A 66 7.43 4.76 -8.04
C THR A 66 7.01 4.17 -6.69
N PRO A 67 7.23 2.85 -6.46
CA PRO A 67 6.96 2.22 -5.19
C PRO A 67 7.67 2.88 -3.99
N GLU A 68 8.89 3.37 -4.19
CA GLU A 68 9.68 4.04 -3.14
C GLU A 68 9.11 5.43 -2.81
N GLN A 69 8.60 6.14 -3.81
CA GLN A 69 7.91 7.42 -3.59
C GLN A 69 6.59 7.21 -2.84
N LEU A 70 5.88 6.11 -3.14
CA LEU A 70 4.67 5.73 -2.41
C LEU A 70 4.99 5.37 -0.95
N LEU A 71 6.05 4.60 -0.71
CA LEU A 71 6.55 4.33 0.64
C LEU A 71 6.81 5.65 1.38
N LYS A 72 7.58 6.55 0.77
CA LYS A 72 7.91 7.84 1.38
C LYS A 72 6.66 8.65 1.73
N ALA A 73 5.66 8.69 0.84
CA ALA A 73 4.41 9.39 1.10
C ALA A 73 3.60 8.75 2.23
N ALA A 74 3.53 7.41 2.29
CA ALA A 74 2.86 6.71 3.39
C ALA A 74 3.59 6.89 4.72
N SER A 75 4.92 6.90 4.70
CA SER A 75 5.78 7.12 5.88
C SER A 75 5.66 8.52 6.50
N GLU A 76 5.00 9.47 5.83
CA GLU A 76 4.68 10.78 6.41
C GLU A 76 3.62 10.69 7.51
N ILE A 77 2.77 9.66 7.50
CA ILE A 77 1.66 9.48 8.44
C ILE A 77 1.80 8.19 9.24
N TRP A 78 2.25 7.10 8.63
CA TRP A 78 2.28 5.78 9.26
C TRP A 78 3.67 5.16 9.26
N THR A 79 3.89 4.21 10.17
CA THR A 79 5.00 3.27 9.99
C THR A 79 4.68 2.39 8.78
N ALA A 80 5.53 2.44 7.75
CA ALA A 80 5.31 1.72 6.51
C ALA A 80 6.59 1.02 6.04
N GLU A 81 6.42 -0.15 5.44
CA GLU A 81 7.50 -0.97 4.88
C GLU A 81 7.17 -1.33 3.44
N LEU A 82 8.15 -1.24 2.55
CA LEU A 82 8.01 -1.70 1.17
C LEU A 82 8.71 -3.04 1.01
N THR A 83 7.97 -4.05 0.56
CA THR A 83 8.53 -5.31 0.08
C THR A 83 8.58 -5.27 -1.44
N GLU A 84 9.77 -5.47 -1.99
CA GLU A 84 9.95 -5.47 -3.44
C GLU A 84 9.22 -6.65 -4.09
N GLY A 85 8.55 -6.34 -5.21
CA GLY A 85 7.91 -7.32 -6.05
C GLY A 85 8.91 -8.07 -6.91
N THR A 86 8.39 -8.96 -7.75
CA THR A 86 9.16 -9.63 -8.82
C THR A 86 8.45 -9.39 -10.14
N ALA A 87 9.03 -9.84 -11.26
CA ALA A 87 8.35 -9.79 -12.57
C ALA A 87 6.94 -10.43 -12.57
N ARG A 88 6.65 -11.33 -11.61
CA ARG A 88 5.37 -12.05 -11.48
C ARG A 88 4.53 -11.62 -10.28
N LYS A 89 5.09 -10.85 -9.35
CA LYS A 89 4.41 -10.46 -8.10
C LYS A 89 4.51 -8.95 -7.89
N PRO A 90 3.41 -8.25 -7.61
CA PRO A 90 3.46 -6.81 -7.34
C PRO A 90 4.29 -6.51 -6.10
N HIS A 91 4.80 -5.28 -6.02
CA HIS A 91 5.37 -4.75 -4.79
C HIS A 91 4.28 -4.72 -3.71
N THR A 92 4.68 -4.74 -2.45
CA THR A 92 3.73 -4.67 -1.33
C THR A 92 4.13 -3.57 -0.37
N LEU A 93 3.23 -2.62 -0.15
CA LEU A 93 3.32 -1.62 0.90
C LEU A 93 2.59 -2.14 2.15
N SER A 94 3.33 -2.37 3.22
CA SER A 94 2.80 -2.81 4.51
C SER A 94 2.74 -1.63 5.46
N ILE A 95 1.53 -1.19 5.80
CA ILE A 95 1.29 -0.17 6.82
C ILE A 95 1.13 -0.87 8.17
N ILE A 96 1.84 -0.38 9.18
CA ILE A 96 1.87 -0.94 10.52
C ILE A 96 1.23 0.08 11.46
N LEU A 97 0.11 -0.29 12.06
CA LEU A 97 -0.61 0.53 13.03
C LEU A 97 -0.13 0.16 14.45
N PRO A 98 0.22 1.13 15.29
CA PRO A 98 0.40 0.88 16.71
C PRO A 98 -0.96 0.52 17.33
N ASN A 99 -0.99 -0.55 18.11
CA ASN A 99 -2.19 -1.01 18.82
C ASN A 99 -2.39 -0.26 20.14
#